data_AF-A0A5J4QCU3-F1
#
_entry.id   AF-A0A5J4QCU3-F1
#
_cell.length_a   1.000
_cell.length_b   1.000
_cell.length_c   1.000
_cell.angle_alpha   90.00
_cell.angle_beta   90.00
_cell.angle_gamma   90.00
#
_symmetry.space_group_name_H-M   'P 1'
#
loop_
_entity.id
_entity.type
_entity.pdbx_description
1 polymer ?
#
loop_
_entity_poly.entity_id
_entity_poly.type
_entity_poly.pdbx_seq_one_letter_code
_entity_poly.pdbx_strand_id
1 'polypeptide(L)'
;TYACDSIRIDKQHERVLLYLAGLCGSIDTSMNVNEQMDTLMNSEEWMDSIDTQTILHHYNSIHMERTHQNQGIDGQHLGNQDGEGNVQKDVDMSALMNKSQLKDLVKKQLAIASIVVRTTFSVLYDEEKLFQNYKIAQSHRKAHENQHAAIIRKIQSAMLSLAYSSRTKDGYTLIPSTHAQSLIRLYASWLVDHVQKIDRELVTLLIGKAPESELERMVTN
;
A
#
# COMPACT_ATOMS: atom_id res chain seq x y z
N THR A 1 8.96 13.89 -9.23
CA THR A 1 10.25 13.46 -8.68
C THR A 1 10.28 13.83 -7.21
N TYR A 2 10.19 12.84 -6.33
CA TYR A 2 10.29 13.02 -4.88
C TYR A 2 11.65 12.45 -4.46
N ALA A 3 12.46 13.27 -3.79
CA ALA A 3 13.71 12.88 -3.15
C ALA A 3 13.95 13.88 -2.00
N CYS A 4 14.07 13.39 -0.78
CA CYS A 4 14.63 14.13 0.33
C CYS A 4 16.15 13.95 0.32
N ASP A 5 16.88 14.90 0.87
CA ASP A 5 18.35 14.80 0.99
C ASP A 5 18.79 13.77 2.08
N SER A 6 17.96 12.76 2.35
CA SER A 6 18.22 11.62 3.25
C SER A 6 17.72 10.32 2.63
N ILE A 7 18.67 9.47 2.23
CA ILE A 7 18.40 8.14 1.65
C ILE A 7 17.57 7.29 2.61
N ARG A 8 17.85 7.36 3.92
CA ARG A 8 17.08 6.63 4.95
C ARG A 8 15.58 6.91 4.85
N ILE A 9 15.20 8.19 4.90
CA ILE A 9 13.80 8.61 4.93
C ILE A 9 13.14 8.30 3.58
N ASP A 10 13.83 8.56 2.48
CA ASP A 10 13.32 8.25 1.14
C ASP A 10 13.03 6.78 0.94
N LYS A 11 13.95 5.89 1.35
CA LYS A 11 13.77 4.44 1.24
C LYS A 11 12.62 3.94 2.11
N GLN A 12 12.41 4.53 3.28
CA GLN A 12 11.26 4.20 4.12
C GLN A 12 9.93 4.60 3.45
N HIS A 13 9.86 5.79 2.87
CA HIS A 13 8.69 6.27 2.13
C HIS A 13 8.42 5.45 0.89
N GLU A 14 9.45 5.16 0.10
CA GLU A 14 9.38 4.31 -1.08
C GLU A 14 8.79 2.93 -0.72
N ARG A 15 9.30 2.28 0.33
CA ARG A 15 8.78 0.99 0.79
C ARG A 15 7.28 1.04 1.11
N VAL A 16 6.82 2.08 1.81
CA VAL A 16 5.40 2.26 2.12
C VAL A 16 4.56 2.36 0.84
N LEU A 17 5.03 3.13 -0.16
CA LEU A 17 4.32 3.30 -1.43
C LEU A 17 4.29 2.01 -2.26
N LEU A 18 5.37 1.23 -2.25
CA LEU A 18 5.40 -0.05 -2.95
C LEU A 18 4.45 -1.06 -2.30
N TYR A 19 4.40 -1.13 -0.96
CA TYR A 19 3.45 -1.98 -0.25
C TYR A 19 2.00 -1.55 -0.51
N LEU A 20 1.76 -0.23 -0.55
CA LEU A 20 0.47 0.34 -0.91
C LEU A 20 0.06 -0.05 -2.34
N ALA A 21 0.99 -0.04 -3.29
CA ALA A 21 0.73 -0.46 -4.67
C ALA A 21 0.29 -1.94 -4.70
N GLY A 22 0.95 -2.81 -3.95
CA GLY A 22 0.56 -4.21 -3.80
C GLY A 22 -0.86 -4.38 -3.23
N LEU A 23 -1.22 -3.58 -2.22
CA LEU A 23 -2.59 -3.56 -1.70
C LEU A 23 -3.60 -3.12 -2.76
N CYS A 24 -3.33 -2.00 -3.42
CA CYS A 24 -4.26 -1.40 -4.37
C CYS A 24 -4.48 -2.31 -5.58
N GLY A 25 -3.41 -2.88 -6.15
CA GLY A 25 -3.50 -3.85 -7.25
C GLY A 25 -4.15 -5.17 -6.83
N SER A 26 -4.02 -5.58 -5.56
CA SER A 26 -4.72 -6.76 -5.04
C SER A 26 -6.24 -6.54 -4.92
N ILE A 27 -6.68 -5.31 -4.67
CA ILE A 27 -8.09 -4.92 -4.58
C ILE A 27 -8.65 -4.74 -6.00
N ASP A 28 -7.98 -3.91 -6.79
CA ASP A 28 -8.36 -3.52 -8.13
C ASP A 28 -7.27 -3.96 -9.14
N THR A 29 -7.52 -5.09 -9.80
CA THR A 29 -6.59 -5.66 -10.78
C THR A 29 -6.51 -4.89 -12.10
N SER A 30 -7.34 -3.87 -12.30
CA SER A 30 -7.20 -2.97 -13.45
C SER A 30 -6.05 -1.97 -13.24
N MET A 31 -5.56 -1.82 -12.00
CA MET A 31 -4.45 -0.94 -11.68
C MET A 31 -3.13 -1.52 -12.19
N ASN A 32 -2.45 -0.78 -13.07
CA ASN A 32 -1.11 -1.15 -13.51
C ASN A 32 -0.08 -0.85 -12.41
N VAL A 33 0.23 -1.86 -11.60
CA VAL A 33 1.23 -1.80 -10.52
C VAL A 33 2.43 -2.72 -10.78
N ASN A 34 2.59 -3.22 -12.01
CA ASN A 34 3.59 -4.22 -12.34
C ASN A 34 5.01 -3.72 -12.09
N GLU A 35 5.31 -2.48 -12.47
CA GLU A 35 6.60 -1.85 -12.21
C GLU A 35 6.92 -1.84 -10.71
N GLN A 36 5.95 -1.49 -9.87
CA GLN A 36 6.13 -1.44 -8.41
C GLN A 36 6.35 -2.84 -7.82
N MET A 37 5.65 -3.86 -8.35
CA MET A 37 5.84 -5.24 -7.89
C MET A 37 7.19 -5.80 -8.35
N ASP A 38 7.63 -5.45 -9.57
CA ASP A 38 8.96 -5.78 -10.07
C ASP A 38 10.05 -5.09 -9.23
N THR A 39 9.85 -3.83 -8.83
CA THR A 39 10.76 -3.15 -7.90
C THR A 39 10.88 -3.89 -6.57
N LEU A 40 9.75 -4.36 -5.99
CA LEU A 40 9.79 -5.14 -4.75
C LEU A 40 10.49 -6.49 -4.93
N MET A 41 10.18 -7.21 -6.00
CA MET A 41 10.72 -8.55 -6.28
C MET A 41 12.23 -8.53 -6.51
N ASN A 42 12.75 -7.47 -7.13
CA ASN A 42 14.16 -7.32 -7.46
C ASN A 42 14.94 -6.47 -6.44
N SER A 43 14.30 -6.06 -5.33
CA SER A 43 14.96 -5.25 -4.31
C SER A 43 15.84 -6.12 -3.40
N GLU A 44 17.16 -6.02 -3.56
CA GLU A 44 18.12 -6.63 -2.63
C GLU A 44 17.93 -6.14 -1.19
N GLU A 45 17.38 -4.93 -1.02
CA GLU A 45 17.21 -4.27 0.28
C GLU A 45 16.03 -4.84 1.07
N TRP A 46 14.97 -5.31 0.39
CA TRP A 46 13.71 -5.67 1.03
C TRP A 46 13.24 -7.09 0.78
N MET A 47 13.83 -7.82 -0.18
CA MET A 47 13.37 -9.15 -0.56
C MET A 47 13.45 -10.17 0.60
N ASP A 48 14.39 -9.99 1.52
CA ASP A 48 14.52 -10.85 2.71
C ASP A 48 13.52 -10.50 3.82
N SER A 49 12.78 -9.40 3.70
CA SER A 49 11.73 -9.03 4.66
C SER A 49 10.53 -9.98 4.53
N ILE A 50 10.11 -10.53 5.67
CA ILE A 50 8.88 -11.34 5.78
C ILE A 50 7.68 -10.56 5.24
N ASP A 51 7.63 -9.24 5.47
CA ASP A 51 6.54 -8.39 5.01
C ASP A 51 6.54 -8.28 3.48
N THR A 52 7.70 -8.04 2.85
CA THR A 52 7.84 -8.04 1.38
C THR A 52 7.41 -9.37 0.78
N GLN A 53 7.94 -10.48 1.32
CA GLN A 53 7.62 -11.83 0.83
C GLN A 53 6.13 -12.13 0.95
N THR A 54 5.51 -11.72 2.06
CA THR A 54 4.08 -11.91 2.29
C THR A 54 3.24 -11.11 1.29
N ILE A 55 3.62 -9.85 1.02
CA ILE A 55 2.94 -9.02 0.02
C ILE A 55 3.07 -9.64 -1.36
N LEU A 56 4.28 -9.99 -1.81
CA LEU A 56 4.52 -10.60 -3.11
C LEU A 56 3.75 -11.92 -3.27
N HIS A 57 3.80 -12.79 -2.25
CA HIS A 57 3.08 -14.06 -2.25
C HIS A 57 1.55 -13.85 -2.37
N HIS A 58 0.98 -12.97 -1.54
CA HIS A 58 -0.46 -12.70 -1.55
C HIS A 58 -0.91 -12.00 -2.83
N TYR A 59 -0.17 -11.01 -3.31
CA TYR A 59 -0.45 -10.30 -4.56
C TYR A 59 -0.44 -11.28 -5.76
N ASN A 60 0.62 -12.07 -5.91
CA ASN A 60 0.76 -13.03 -7.02
C ASN A 60 -0.34 -14.10 -6.96
N SER A 61 -0.65 -14.62 -5.78
CA SER A 61 -1.76 -15.58 -5.61
C SER A 61 -3.10 -15.01 -6.05
N ILE A 62 -3.42 -13.77 -5.66
CA ILE A 62 -4.67 -13.11 -6.08
C ILE A 62 -4.68 -12.87 -7.59
N HIS A 63 -3.57 -12.41 -8.16
CA HIS A 63 -3.47 -12.11 -9.59
C HIS A 63 -3.62 -13.39 -10.44
N MET A 64 -3.00 -14.50 -10.03
CA MET A 64 -3.16 -15.80 -10.69
C MET A 64 -4.61 -16.29 -10.61
N GLU A 65 -5.24 -16.23 -9.44
CA GLU A 65 -6.64 -16.65 -9.25
C GLU A 65 -7.59 -15.86 -10.16
N ARG A 66 -7.41 -14.54 -10.27
CA ARG A 66 -8.23 -13.69 -11.14
C ARG A 66 -7.94 -13.90 -12.63
N THR A 67 -6.69 -14.16 -13.01
CA THR A 67 -6.32 -14.44 -14.41
C THR A 67 -6.93 -15.77 -14.89
N HIS A 68 -6.86 -16.82 -14.07
CA HIS A 68 -7.47 -18.12 -14.39
C HIS A 68 -9.00 -18.04 -14.51
N GLN A 69 -9.65 -17.18 -13.73
CA GLN A 69 -11.09 -16.93 -13.85
C GLN A 69 -11.44 -16.23 -15.16
N ASN A 70 -10.64 -15.25 -15.60
CA ASN A 70 -10.86 -14.56 -16.87
C ASN A 70 -10.66 -15.50 -18.07
N GLN A 71 -9.67 -16.38 -18.04
CA GLN A 71 -9.45 -17.38 -19.11
C GLN A 71 -10.52 -18.48 -19.15
N GLY A 72 -11.14 -18.82 -18.01
CA GLY A 72 -12.25 -19.77 -17.95
C GLY A 72 -13.53 -19.27 -18.62
N ILE A 73 -13.71 -17.95 -18.73
CA ILE A 73 -14.86 -17.30 -19.38
C ILE A 73 -14.71 -17.35 -20.91
N ASP A 74 -13.51 -17.12 -21.44
CA ASP A 74 -13.25 -17.20 -22.89
C ASP A 74 -13.39 -18.64 -23.45
N GLY A 75 -13.16 -19.66 -22.61
CA GLY A 75 -13.32 -21.07 -22.98
C GLY A 75 -14.76 -21.59 -23.01
N GLN A 76 -15.72 -20.89 -22.38
CA GLN A 76 -17.14 -21.26 -22.35
C GLN A 76 -18.02 -20.46 -23.33
N HIS A 77 -17.44 -19.51 -24.08
CA HIS A 77 -18.16 -18.66 -25.04
C HIS A 77 -17.71 -18.84 -26.50
N LEU A 78 -17.26 -20.05 -26.88
CA LEU A 78 -17.06 -20.45 -28.28
C LEU A 78 -18.21 -21.31 -28.81
N GLY A 79 -19.44 -20.93 -28.46
CA GLY A 79 -20.66 -21.55 -28.99
C GLY A 79 -21.75 -20.51 -29.24
N ASN A 80 -21.81 -20.01 -30.48
CA ASN A 80 -22.94 -19.33 -31.12
C ASN A 80 -23.40 -17.95 -30.57
N GLN A 81 -23.03 -16.86 -31.25
CA GLN A 81 -23.94 -16.10 -32.15
C GLN A 81 -23.38 -14.71 -32.50
N ASP A 82 -23.52 -14.34 -33.78
CA ASP A 82 -23.28 -13.03 -34.37
C ASP A 82 -24.13 -11.92 -33.72
N GLY A 83 -23.57 -10.72 -33.54
CA GLY A 83 -24.35 -9.52 -33.28
C GLY A 83 -23.63 -8.42 -32.49
N GLU A 84 -23.49 -7.27 -33.15
CA GLU A 84 -23.06 -5.95 -32.69
C GLU A 84 -23.33 -5.59 -31.21
N GLY A 85 -22.35 -4.95 -30.57
CA GLY A 85 -22.55 -4.16 -29.36
C GLY A 85 -21.48 -4.37 -28.29
N ASN A 86 -20.36 -3.66 -28.41
CA ASN A 86 -19.30 -3.63 -27.40
C ASN A 86 -19.80 -2.89 -26.14
N VAL A 87 -20.48 -3.61 -25.25
CA VAL A 87 -20.76 -3.17 -23.88
C VAL A 87 -20.02 -4.15 -22.97
N GLN A 88 -18.80 -3.78 -22.62
CA GLN A 88 -18.03 -4.41 -21.57
C GLN A 88 -18.74 -4.12 -20.23
N LYS A 89 -19.79 -4.89 -19.94
CA LYS A 89 -20.42 -4.91 -18.63
C LYS A 89 -19.37 -5.40 -17.65
N ASP A 90 -19.08 -4.61 -16.62
CA ASP A 90 -18.45 -5.08 -15.39
C ASP A 90 -19.29 -6.25 -14.87
N VAL A 91 -18.90 -7.48 -15.25
CA VAL A 91 -19.49 -8.69 -14.71
C VAL A 91 -19.14 -8.69 -13.24
N ASP A 92 -20.16 -8.77 -12.39
CA ASP A 92 -19.97 -8.90 -10.95
C ASP A 92 -19.27 -10.23 -10.66
N MET A 93 -17.93 -10.20 -10.63
CA MET A 93 -17.04 -11.35 -10.43
C MET A 93 -17.33 -12.07 -9.11
N SER A 94 -18.09 -11.46 -8.19
CA SER A 94 -18.56 -12.12 -6.96
C SER A 94 -19.51 -13.28 -7.23
N ALA A 95 -20.24 -13.28 -8.35
CA ALA A 95 -21.17 -14.35 -8.73
C ALA A 95 -20.45 -15.65 -9.19
N LEU A 96 -19.16 -15.56 -9.52
CA LEU A 96 -18.34 -16.65 -10.05
C LEU A 96 -17.40 -17.28 -8.99
N MET A 97 -17.19 -16.61 -7.85
CA MET A 97 -16.35 -17.13 -6.76
C MET A 97 -17.16 -17.93 -5.74
N ASN A 98 -16.71 -19.13 -5.41
CA ASN A 98 -17.30 -19.84 -4.28
C ASN A 98 -16.93 -19.15 -2.94
N LYS A 99 -17.72 -19.39 -1.89
CA LYS A 99 -17.55 -18.74 -0.57
C LYS A 99 -16.15 -18.94 0.03
N SER A 100 -15.49 -20.06 -0.27
CA SER A 100 -14.14 -20.35 0.25
C SER A 100 -13.07 -19.52 -0.47
N GLN A 101 -13.16 -19.42 -1.80
CA GLN A 101 -12.27 -18.60 -2.62
C GLN A 101 -12.40 -17.12 -2.23
N LEU A 102 -13.63 -16.63 -2.10
CA LEU A 102 -13.89 -15.24 -1.71
C LEU A 102 -13.33 -14.92 -0.32
N LYS A 103 -13.51 -15.83 0.64
CA LYS A 103 -12.94 -15.71 1.99
C LYS A 103 -11.41 -15.65 1.95
N ASP A 104 -10.78 -16.49 1.15
CA ASP A 104 -9.32 -16.56 1.06
C ASP A 104 -8.73 -15.31 0.40
N LEU A 105 -9.32 -14.87 -0.72
CA LEU A 105 -8.96 -13.62 -1.40
C LEU A 105 -9.03 -12.41 -0.46
N VAL A 106 -10.15 -12.24 0.25
CA VAL A 106 -10.31 -11.11 1.19
C VAL A 106 -9.31 -11.18 2.34
N LYS A 107 -9.02 -12.39 2.85
CA LYS A 107 -8.01 -12.55 3.90
C LYS A 107 -6.62 -12.12 3.43
N LYS A 108 -6.22 -12.48 2.21
CA LYS A 108 -4.95 -12.05 1.61
C LYS A 108 -4.90 -10.53 1.45
N GLN A 109 -5.96 -9.90 0.96
CA GLN A 109 -6.07 -8.43 0.86
C GLN A 109 -5.94 -7.75 2.24
N LEU A 110 -6.62 -8.27 3.27
CA LEU A 110 -6.53 -7.73 4.63
C LEU A 110 -5.16 -7.97 5.27
N ALA A 111 -4.48 -9.06 4.94
CA ALA A 111 -3.10 -9.31 5.39
C ALA A 111 -2.13 -8.27 4.80
N ILE A 112 -2.23 -7.98 3.50
CA ILE A 112 -1.47 -6.90 2.85
C ILE A 112 -1.80 -5.55 3.51
N ALA A 113 -3.08 -5.25 3.75
CA ALA A 113 -3.51 -4.00 4.40
C ALA A 113 -2.89 -3.82 5.80
N SER A 114 -2.83 -4.90 6.59
CA SER A 114 -2.20 -4.91 7.91
C SER A 114 -0.71 -4.55 7.83
N ILE A 115 0.00 -5.10 6.84
CA ILE A 115 1.42 -4.78 6.59
C ILE A 115 1.57 -3.30 6.24
N VAL A 116 0.78 -2.77 5.30
CA VAL A 116 0.81 -1.34 4.92
C VAL A 116 0.65 -0.42 6.13
N VAL A 117 -0.31 -0.69 7.01
CA VAL A 117 -0.52 0.09 8.24
C VAL A 117 0.70 0.04 9.16
N ARG A 118 1.18 -1.17 9.47
CA ARG A 118 2.31 -1.36 10.37
C ARG A 118 3.56 -0.69 9.83
N THR A 119 3.89 -0.90 8.56
CA THR A 119 5.04 -0.27 7.92
C THR A 119 4.92 1.24 7.95
N THR A 120 3.76 1.81 7.60
CA THR A 120 3.56 3.27 7.66
C THR A 120 3.82 3.80 9.07
N PHE A 121 3.29 3.15 10.11
CA PHE A 121 3.46 3.62 11.48
C PHE A 121 4.90 3.47 11.97
N SER A 122 5.59 2.41 11.54
CA SER A 122 7.01 2.25 11.85
C SER A 122 7.87 3.33 11.21
N VAL A 123 7.52 3.82 10.01
CA VAL A 123 8.22 4.95 9.37
C VAL A 123 8.04 6.23 10.19
N LEU A 124 6.79 6.59 10.51
CA LEU A 124 6.51 7.78 11.32
C LEU A 124 7.21 7.73 12.69
N TYR A 125 7.25 6.54 13.29
CA TYR A 125 7.93 6.31 14.57
C TYR A 125 9.46 6.40 14.45
N ASP A 126 10.05 5.98 13.33
CA ASP A 126 11.48 6.12 13.08
C ASP A 126 11.89 7.60 13.01
N GLU A 127 11.11 8.43 12.32
CA GLU A 127 11.31 9.87 12.29
C GLU A 127 11.20 10.49 13.69
N GLU A 128 10.23 10.04 14.49
CA GLU A 128 10.09 10.49 15.87
C GLU A 128 11.30 10.16 16.75
N LYS A 129 11.98 9.03 16.49
CA LYS A 129 13.26 8.72 17.15
C LYS A 129 14.36 9.67 16.73
N LEU A 130 14.42 10.07 15.46
CA LEU A 130 15.41 11.05 14.98
C LEU A 130 15.25 12.40 15.72
N PHE A 131 14.02 12.82 16.04
CA PHE A 131 13.80 14.02 16.86
C PHE A 131 14.50 13.95 18.21
N GLN A 132 14.37 12.80 18.88
CA GLN A 132 14.90 12.57 20.22
C GLN A 132 16.42 12.43 20.19
N ASN A 133 16.93 11.63 19.26
CA ASN A 133 18.36 11.34 19.14
C ASN A 133 19.18 12.58 18.78
N TYR A 134 18.65 13.43 17.90
CA TYR A 134 19.37 14.59 17.38
C TYR A 134 18.89 15.93 17.94
N LYS A 135 18.08 15.91 19.01
CA LYS A 135 17.64 17.11 19.74
C LYS A 135 17.05 18.16 18.80
N ILE A 136 16.07 17.74 18.00
CA ILE A 136 15.29 18.63 17.14
C ILE A 136 14.43 19.56 18.03
N ALA A 137 14.26 20.81 17.59
CA ALA A 137 13.57 21.82 18.37
C ALA A 137 12.12 21.39 18.71
N GLN A 138 11.70 21.64 19.95
CA GLN A 138 10.40 21.19 20.46
C GLN A 138 9.22 21.73 19.65
N SER A 139 9.34 22.94 19.09
CA SER A 139 8.31 23.54 18.22
C SER A 139 8.10 22.74 16.95
N HIS A 140 9.19 22.39 16.24
CA HIS A 140 9.14 21.59 15.03
C HIS A 140 8.65 20.16 15.34
N ARG A 141 9.25 19.53 16.37
CA ARG A 141 8.83 18.19 16.85
C ARG A 141 7.32 18.11 17.11
N LYS A 142 6.77 19.06 17.87
CA LYS A 142 5.33 19.07 18.20
C LYS A 142 4.46 19.25 16.95
N ALA A 143 4.88 20.09 16.01
CA ALA A 143 4.15 20.28 14.75
C ALA A 143 4.17 19.00 13.90
N HIS A 144 5.31 18.32 13.83
CA HIS A 144 5.50 17.06 13.09
C HIS A 144 4.65 15.93 13.69
N GLU A 145 4.76 15.70 15.00
CA GLU A 145 3.97 14.68 15.74
C GLU A 145 2.45 14.91 15.59
N ASN A 146 1.99 16.17 15.54
CA ASN A 146 0.58 16.48 15.29
C ASN A 146 0.13 16.05 13.88
N GLN A 147 0.99 16.19 12.88
CA GLN A 147 0.69 15.74 11.52
C GLN A 147 0.71 14.21 11.43
N HIS A 148 1.66 13.54 12.10
CA HIS A 148 1.65 12.08 12.26
C HIS A 148 0.33 11.60 12.85
N ALA A 149 -0.12 12.19 13.96
CA ALA A 149 -1.39 11.82 14.59
C ALA A 149 -2.59 12.02 13.63
N ALA A 150 -2.58 13.09 12.83
CA ALA A 150 -3.62 13.36 11.85
C ALA A 150 -3.64 12.33 10.71
N ILE A 151 -2.49 11.97 10.14
CA ILE A 151 -2.42 10.97 9.06
C ILE A 151 -2.73 9.57 9.57
N ILE A 152 -2.24 9.20 10.77
CA ILE A 152 -2.57 7.95 11.45
C ILE A 152 -4.08 7.78 11.57
N ARG A 153 -4.80 8.82 12.03
CA ARG A 153 -6.26 8.78 12.14
C ARG A 153 -6.94 8.56 10.79
N LYS A 154 -6.46 9.22 9.73
CA LYS A 154 -7.00 9.04 8.37
C LYS A 154 -6.77 7.62 7.85
N ILE A 155 -5.57 7.08 8.03
CA ILE A 155 -5.21 5.70 7.64
C ILE A 155 -6.08 4.69 8.39
N GLN A 156 -6.18 4.81 9.72
CA GLN A 156 -7.02 3.91 10.52
C GLN A 156 -8.48 3.94 10.08
N SER A 157 -9.02 5.13 9.78
CA SER A 157 -10.39 5.29 9.30
C SER A 157 -10.59 4.60 7.93
N ALA A 158 -9.66 4.79 6.99
CA ALA A 158 -9.70 4.16 5.67
C ALA A 158 -9.61 2.63 5.76
N MET A 159 -8.71 2.11 6.60
CA MET A 159 -8.48 0.68 6.78
C MET A 159 -9.63 0.00 7.53
N LEU A 160 -10.24 0.69 8.51
CA LEU A 160 -11.46 0.21 9.16
C LEU A 160 -12.62 0.13 8.17
N SER A 161 -12.81 1.16 7.33
CA SER A 161 -13.84 1.17 6.30
C SER A 161 -13.64 0.03 5.29
N LEU A 162 -12.41 -0.19 4.85
CA LEU A 162 -12.03 -1.31 3.99
C LEU A 162 -12.36 -2.67 4.64
N ALA A 163 -11.95 -2.88 5.90
CA ALA A 163 -12.21 -4.11 6.62
C ALA A 163 -13.70 -4.36 6.91
N TYR A 164 -14.47 -3.28 7.11
CA TYR A 164 -15.92 -3.36 7.27
C TYR A 164 -16.59 -3.74 5.94
N SER A 165 -16.14 -3.15 4.83
CA SER A 165 -16.67 -3.45 3.49
C SER A 165 -16.44 -4.90 3.08
N SER A 166 -15.47 -5.59 3.67
CA SER A 166 -15.06 -6.93 3.27
C SER A 166 -15.98 -8.04 3.81
N ARG A 167 -17.01 -7.69 4.60
CA ARG A 167 -17.94 -8.64 5.22
C ARG A 167 -19.36 -8.09 5.29
N THR A 168 -20.34 -8.96 5.12
CA THR A 168 -21.76 -8.72 5.39
C THR A 168 -22.25 -9.73 6.43
N LYS A 169 -23.55 -9.67 6.78
CA LYS A 169 -24.17 -10.68 7.65
C LYS A 169 -24.11 -12.09 7.05
N ASP A 170 -23.99 -12.18 5.72
CA ASP A 170 -24.05 -13.44 4.96
C ASP A 170 -22.67 -14.05 4.67
N GLY A 171 -21.58 -13.35 5.03
CA GLY A 171 -20.21 -13.83 4.91
C GLY A 171 -19.22 -12.78 4.40
N TYR A 172 -18.15 -13.25 3.76
CA TYR A 172 -17.17 -12.38 3.10
C TYR A 172 -17.76 -11.83 1.81
N THR A 173 -17.39 -10.59 1.47
CA THR A 173 -17.74 -9.94 0.20
C THR A 173 -16.50 -9.27 -0.40
N LEU A 174 -16.52 -9.03 -1.70
CA LEU A 174 -15.43 -8.33 -2.38
C LEU A 174 -15.27 -6.92 -1.82
N ILE A 175 -14.01 -6.51 -1.60
CA ILE A 175 -13.68 -5.13 -1.25
C ILE A 175 -13.87 -4.26 -2.51
N PRO A 176 -14.70 -3.20 -2.46
CA PRO A 176 -14.89 -2.31 -3.60
C PRO A 176 -13.58 -1.64 -4.06
N SER A 177 -13.38 -1.52 -5.37
CA SER A 177 -12.20 -0.84 -5.98
C SER A 177 -12.07 0.63 -5.57
N THR A 178 -13.17 1.26 -5.16
CA THR A 178 -13.17 2.64 -4.61
C THR A 178 -12.28 2.78 -3.37
N HIS A 179 -12.02 1.70 -2.62
CA HIS A 179 -11.06 1.73 -1.52
C HIS A 179 -9.62 1.90 -2.01
N ALA A 180 -9.22 1.22 -3.09
CA ALA A 180 -7.89 1.39 -3.69
C ALA A 180 -7.68 2.85 -4.14
N GLN A 181 -8.66 3.42 -4.85
CA GLN A 181 -8.64 4.82 -5.29
C GLN A 181 -8.57 5.80 -4.11
N SER A 182 -9.30 5.54 -3.02
CA SER A 182 -9.30 6.38 -1.82
C SER A 182 -7.95 6.31 -1.09
N LEU A 183 -7.35 5.13 -0.99
CA LEU A 183 -6.04 4.93 -0.38
C LEU A 183 -4.94 5.66 -1.17
N ILE A 184 -4.96 5.57 -2.50
CA ILE A 184 -4.00 6.29 -3.36
C ILE A 184 -4.09 7.79 -3.14
N ARG A 185 -5.31 8.36 -3.12
CA ARG A 185 -5.49 9.79 -2.85
C ARG A 185 -5.00 10.19 -1.46
N LEU A 186 -5.22 9.34 -0.45
CA LEU A 186 -4.75 9.57 0.91
C LEU A 186 -3.23 9.63 0.98
N TYR A 187 -2.54 8.64 0.39
CA TYR A 187 -1.07 8.60 0.40
C TYR A 187 -0.44 9.63 -0.53
N ALA A 188 -1.09 9.99 -1.63
CA ALA A 188 -0.66 11.12 -2.46
C ALA A 188 -0.72 12.46 -1.70
N SER A 189 -1.79 12.69 -0.93
CA SER A 189 -1.87 13.87 -0.05
C SER A 189 -0.80 13.82 1.04
N TRP A 190 -0.53 12.65 1.64
CA TRP A 190 0.58 12.51 2.59
C TRP A 190 1.92 12.91 1.95
N LEU A 191 2.24 12.44 0.74
CA LEU A 191 3.47 12.82 0.04
C LEU A 191 3.58 14.33 -0.19
N VAL A 192 2.50 14.97 -0.62
CA VAL A 192 2.52 16.41 -0.98
C VAL A 192 2.47 17.31 0.25
N ASP A 193 1.66 16.96 1.24
CA ASP A 193 1.37 17.85 2.38
C ASP A 193 2.30 17.62 3.57
N HIS A 194 2.78 16.38 3.73
CA HIS A 194 3.70 16.03 4.81
C HIS A 194 5.10 15.86 4.27
N VAL A 195 5.32 14.88 3.38
CA VAL A 195 6.66 14.44 3.06
C VAL A 195 7.49 15.53 2.34
N GLN A 196 6.91 16.16 1.32
CA GLN A 196 7.60 17.22 0.56
C GLN A 196 7.85 18.51 1.34
N LYS A 197 7.17 18.71 2.47
CA LYS A 197 7.19 19.97 3.22
C LYS A 197 7.86 19.80 4.58
N ILE A 198 7.34 18.88 5.37
CA ILE A 198 7.70 18.67 6.77
C ILE A 198 8.90 17.74 6.88
N ASP A 199 8.88 16.58 6.22
CA ASP A 199 10.00 15.63 6.31
C ASP A 199 11.25 16.21 5.63
N ARG A 200 11.06 17.00 4.57
CA ARG A 200 12.14 17.78 3.97
C ARG A 200 12.75 18.82 4.92
N GLU A 201 11.92 19.50 5.71
CA GLU A 201 12.40 20.43 6.74
C GLU A 201 13.13 19.65 7.85
N LEU A 202 12.61 18.51 8.28
CA LEU A 202 13.28 17.62 9.23
C LEU A 202 14.67 17.23 8.71
N VAL A 203 14.78 16.78 7.46
CA VAL A 203 16.08 16.41 6.85
C VAL A 203 17.06 17.58 6.89
N THR A 204 16.59 18.80 6.55
CA THR A 204 17.42 20.00 6.63
C THR A 204 17.92 20.26 8.06
N LEU A 205 17.10 20.00 9.08
CA LEU A 205 17.48 20.15 10.48
C LEU A 205 18.43 19.04 10.96
N LEU A 206 18.33 17.84 10.38
CA LEU A 206 19.22 16.72 10.67
C LEU A 206 20.61 16.90 10.06
N ILE A 207 20.71 17.56 8.90
CA ILE A 207 21.99 17.91 8.30
C ILE A 207 22.77 18.81 9.27
N GLY A 208 23.98 18.37 9.63
CA GLY A 208 24.83 19.04 10.62
C GLY A 208 24.55 18.66 12.08
N LYS A 209 23.54 17.81 12.35
CA LYS A 209 23.28 17.22 13.68
C LYS A 209 23.47 15.71 13.71
N ALA A 210 22.99 15.01 12.68
CA ALA A 210 23.15 13.59 12.52
C ALA A 210 24.43 13.27 11.72
N PRO A 211 25.13 12.15 12.03
CA PRO A 211 26.20 11.68 11.18
C PRO A 211 25.62 11.24 9.83
N GLU A 212 26.38 11.44 8.75
CA GLU A 212 25.99 11.06 7.38
C GLU A 212 25.61 9.59 7.30
N SER A 213 26.37 8.71 7.97
CA SER A 213 26.07 7.29 8.07
C SER A 213 24.69 6.97 8.65
N GLU A 214 24.11 7.83 9.51
CA GLU A 214 22.74 7.64 10.00
C GLU A 214 21.71 8.01 8.92
N LEU A 215 21.97 9.10 8.18
CA LEU A 215 21.08 9.61 7.14
C LEU A 215 21.07 8.74 5.88
N GLU A 216 22.13 7.95 5.69
CA GLU A 216 22.27 6.96 4.61
C GLU A 216 21.88 5.54 5.02
N ARG A 217 21.74 5.29 6.33
CA ARG A 217 21.46 3.95 6.84
C ARG A 217 20.08 3.45 6.43
N MET A 218 20.02 2.19 6.02
CA MET A 218 18.78 1.46 5.83
C MET A 218 18.16 0.99 7.15
N VAL A 219 16.86 1.19 7.30
CA VAL A 219 16.07 0.73 8.46
C VAL A 219 15.24 -0.49 8.07
N THR A 220 15.74 -1.65 8.47
CA THR A 220 15.00 -2.91 8.47
C THR A 220 14.28 -3.02 9.81
N ASN A 221 12.94 -2.97 9.80
CA ASN A 221 12.12 -3.23 10.98
C ASN A 221 11.87 -4.74 11.10
#